data_AF-A0A484K6U1-F1
#
_entry.id   AF-A0A484K6U1-F1
#
_cell.length_a   1.000
_cell.length_b   1.000
_cell.length_c   1.000
_cell.angle_alpha   90.00
_cell.angle_beta   90.00
_cell.angle_gamma   90.00
#
_symmetry.space_group_name_H-M   'P 1'
#
loop_
_entity.id
_entity.type
_entity.pdbx_description
1 polymer ?
#
loop_
_entity_poly.entity_id
_entity_poly.type
_entity_poly.pdbx_seq_one_letter_code
_entity_poly.pdbx_strand_id
1 'polypeptide(L)'
;MDIQQYSWHDFVSKMGGMMYYRKALMLQAYLESVAAQDSEAATSQSKATDTQGFELSLQARAQVDLKFTYVVTCQIYGKQKEKQKHEAADIALLMQR
;
A
#
# COMPACT_ATOMS: atom_id res chain seq x y z
N MET A 1 -33.04 -12.82 -2.05
CA MET A 1 -31.70 -13.33 -1.77
C MET A 1 -30.73 -12.70 -2.76
N ASP A 2 -29.69 -11.95 -2.45
CA ASP A 2 -29.18 -11.30 -1.24
C ASP A 2 -28.16 -10.27 -1.76
N ILE A 3 -28.60 -9.05 -2.05
CA ILE A 3 -27.70 -7.98 -2.54
C ILE A 3 -26.60 -7.69 -1.49
N GLN A 4 -26.90 -7.92 -0.21
CA GLN A 4 -25.92 -7.79 0.87
C GLN A 4 -24.84 -8.89 0.85
N GLN A 5 -25.16 -10.10 0.37
CA GLN A 5 -24.21 -11.23 0.38
C GLN A 5 -23.16 -11.11 -0.73
N TYR A 6 -23.53 -10.56 -1.90
CA TYR A 6 -22.56 -10.20 -2.95
C TYR A 6 -21.61 -9.08 -2.49
N SER A 7 -22.13 -8.03 -1.85
CA SER A 7 -21.30 -6.93 -1.34
C SER A 7 -20.28 -7.38 -0.27
N TRP A 8 -20.63 -8.35 0.57
CA TRP A 8 -19.70 -8.91 1.56
C TRP A 8 -18.60 -9.75 0.92
N HIS A 9 -18.95 -10.59 -0.07
CA HIS A 9 -17.97 -11.41 -0.78
C HIS A 9 -16.98 -10.57 -1.60
N ASP A 10 -17.47 -9.52 -2.26
CA ASP A 10 -16.63 -8.55 -2.96
C ASP A 10 -15.74 -7.76 -1.99
N PHE A 11 -16.27 -7.35 -0.83
CA PHE A 11 -15.49 -6.69 0.21
C PHE A 11 -14.38 -7.61 0.73
N VAL A 12 -14.68 -8.86 1.05
CA VAL A 12 -13.69 -9.83 1.54
C VAL A 12 -12.64 -10.16 0.47
N SER A 13 -13.04 -10.32 -0.79
CA SER A 13 -12.08 -10.55 -1.89
C SER A 13 -11.17 -9.34 -2.13
N LYS A 14 -11.71 -8.13 -2.04
CA LYS A 14 -10.97 -6.86 -2.11
C LYS A 14 -9.98 -6.71 -0.97
N MET A 15 -10.44 -7.00 0.26
CA MET A 15 -9.63 -6.95 1.49
C MET A 15 -8.56 -8.04 1.50
N GLY A 16 -8.87 -9.23 0.98
CA GLY A 16 -7.92 -10.33 0.79
C GLY A 16 -6.81 -9.95 -0.18
N GLY A 17 -7.14 -9.36 -1.33
CA GLY A 17 -6.16 -8.82 -2.28
C GLY A 17 -5.32 -7.68 -1.70
N MET A 18 -5.93 -6.80 -0.90
CA MET A 18 -5.23 -5.71 -0.20
C MET A 18 -4.22 -6.22 0.84
N MET A 19 -4.51 -7.32 1.52
CA MET A 19 -3.56 -7.93 2.46
C MET A 19 -2.29 -8.40 1.74
N TYR A 20 -2.43 -9.07 0.59
CA TYR A 20 -1.27 -9.48 -0.21
C TYR A 20 -0.54 -8.26 -0.82
N TYR A 21 -1.28 -7.22 -1.20
CA TYR A 21 -0.69 -5.98 -1.70
C TYR A 21 0.16 -5.26 -0.64
N ARG A 22 -0.32 -5.22 0.62
CA ARG A 22 0.46 -4.68 1.76
C ARG A 22 1.77 -5.45 1.96
N LYS A 23 1.72 -6.79 1.88
CA LYS A 23 2.94 -7.63 1.97
C LYS A 23 3.89 -7.39 0.81
N ALA A 24 3.38 -7.23 -0.42
CA ALA A 24 4.20 -6.91 -1.58
C ALA A 24 4.88 -5.54 -1.45
N LEU A 25 4.16 -4.53 -0.96
CA LEU A 25 4.73 -3.20 -0.68
C LEU A 25 5.81 -3.24 0.40
N MET A 26 5.62 -4.06 1.43
CA MET A 26 6.59 -4.26 2.51
C MET A 26 7.86 -4.94 2.01
N LEU A 27 7.72 -5.93 1.12
CA LEU A 27 8.86 -6.55 0.44
C LEU A 27 9.58 -5.56 -0.48
N GLN A 28 8.84 -4.73 -1.21
CA GLN A 28 9.42 -3.69 -2.06
C GLN A 28 10.20 -2.65 -1.23
N ALA A 29 9.63 -2.19 -0.12
CA ALA A 29 10.28 -1.27 0.81
C ALA A 29 11.60 -1.85 1.36
N TYR A 30 11.59 -3.15 1.71
CA TYR A 30 12.78 -3.85 2.19
C TYR A 30 13.87 -3.87 1.10
N LEU A 31 13.52 -4.26 -0.13
CA LEU A 31 14.46 -4.27 -1.25
C LEU A 31 15.01 -2.87 -1.59
N GLU A 32 14.18 -1.82 -1.52
CA GLU A 32 14.61 -0.42 -1.68
C GLU A 32 15.64 -0.03 -0.59
N SER A 33 15.43 -0.45 0.66
CA SER A 33 16.37 -0.17 1.76
C SER A 33 17.70 -0.90 1.62
N VAL A 34 17.67 -2.17 1.18
CA VAL A 34 18.88 -2.97 0.93
C VAL A 34 19.65 -2.43 -0.27
N ALA A 35 18.95 -2.07 -1.36
CA ALA A 35 19.56 -1.47 -2.55
C ALA A 35 20.18 -0.09 -2.26
N ALA A 36 19.57 0.70 -1.37
CA ALA A 36 20.14 1.96 -0.91
C ALA A 36 21.40 1.76 -0.05
N GLN A 37 21.46 0.68 0.75
CA GLN A 37 22.65 0.32 1.53
C GLN A 37 23.82 -0.16 0.67
N ASP A 38 23.58 -0.82 -0.46
CA ASP A 38 24.65 -1.23 -1.38
C ASP A 38 25.31 -0.03 -2.11
N SER A 39 24.67 1.14 -2.12
CA SER A 39 25.26 2.39 -2.63
C SER A 39 26.16 3.11 -1.62
N GLU A 40 25.99 2.84 -0.32
CA GLU A 40 26.72 3.50 0.77
C GLU A 40 27.39 2.42 1.62
N ALA A 41 28.59 2.02 1.21
CA ALA A 41 29.42 1.08 1.96
C ALA A 41 29.56 1.53 3.43
N ALA A 42 29.26 0.59 4.33
CA ALA A 42 29.42 0.64 5.78
C ALA A 42 28.33 1.40 6.57
N THR A 43 27.42 0.64 7.19
CA THR A 43 27.22 0.63 8.66
C THR A 43 26.32 -0.56 9.06
N SER A 44 26.93 -1.52 9.76
CA SER A 44 26.38 -2.37 10.83
C SER A 44 25.26 -3.40 10.55
N GLN A 45 25.71 -4.62 10.25
CA GLN A 45 25.51 -5.79 11.12
C GLN A 45 24.11 -6.02 11.74
N SER A 46 23.21 -6.73 11.05
CA SER A 46 22.28 -7.73 11.65
C SER A 46 21.55 -8.58 10.59
N LYS A 47 22.30 -9.39 9.83
CA LYS A 47 21.87 -10.03 8.58
C LYS A 47 20.82 -11.17 8.66
N ALA A 48 20.12 -11.37 9.77
CA ALA A 48 19.12 -12.47 9.88
C ALA A 48 17.88 -12.17 10.74
N THR A 49 17.88 -11.08 11.52
CA THR A 49 16.72 -10.61 12.29
C THR A 49 16.04 -9.38 11.67
N ASP A 50 16.65 -8.82 10.63
CA ASP A 50 16.31 -7.49 10.10
C ASP A 50 14.98 -7.45 9.36
N THR A 51 14.46 -8.56 8.83
CA THR A 51 13.13 -8.55 8.21
C THR A 51 12.05 -8.27 9.27
N GLN A 52 12.14 -8.89 10.45
CA GLN A 52 11.23 -8.59 11.56
C GLN A 52 11.45 -7.18 12.11
N GLY A 53 12.71 -6.73 12.23
CA GLY A 53 13.05 -5.35 12.62
C GLY A 53 12.54 -4.31 11.63
N PHE A 54 12.57 -4.61 10.34
CA PHE A 54 12.10 -3.78 9.25
C PHE A 54 10.57 -3.71 9.22
N GLU A 55 9.86 -4.83 9.38
CA GLU A 55 8.39 -4.84 9.53
C GLU A 55 7.92 -4.08 10.79
N LEU A 56 8.75 -4.07 11.84
CA LEU A 56 8.54 -3.29 13.07
C LEU A 56 9.04 -1.84 12.96
N SER A 57 9.81 -1.51 11.92
CA SER A 57 10.34 -0.16 11.75
C SER A 57 9.22 0.82 11.43
N LEU A 58 9.21 1.94 12.15
CA LEU A 58 8.19 2.97 11.98
C LEU A 58 8.26 3.57 10.56
N GLN A 59 9.47 3.66 10.00
CA GLN A 59 9.72 4.22 8.67
C GLN A 59 9.19 3.31 7.55
N ALA A 60 9.45 2.00 7.59
CA ALA A 60 8.91 1.08 6.59
C ALA A 60 7.39 1.02 6.66
N ARG A 61 6.82 1.03 7.87
CA ARG A 61 5.37 1.03 8.07
C ARG A 61 4.73 2.29 7.50
N ALA A 62 5.29 3.48 7.79
CA ALA A 62 4.82 4.73 7.21
C ALA A 62 4.92 4.76 5.68
N GLN A 63 6.00 4.23 5.10
CA GLN A 63 6.19 4.18 3.64
C GLN A 63 5.16 3.24 2.98
N VAL A 64 4.94 2.06 3.55
CA VAL A 64 3.94 1.09 3.06
C VAL A 64 2.54 1.68 3.19
N ASP A 65 2.22 2.31 4.32
CA ASP A 65 0.89 2.89 4.58
C ASP A 65 0.62 4.08 3.63
N LEU A 66 1.63 4.88 3.29
CA LEU A 66 1.52 5.94 2.29
C LEU A 66 1.25 5.37 0.89
N LYS A 67 2.06 4.39 0.43
CA LYS A 67 1.88 3.71 -0.86
C LYS A 67 0.52 3.00 -0.93
N PHE A 68 0.09 2.39 0.17
CA PHE A 68 -1.21 1.74 0.29
C PHE A 68 -2.36 2.74 0.17
N THR A 69 -2.29 3.85 0.90
CA THR A 69 -3.28 4.93 0.85
C THR A 69 -3.40 5.47 -0.57
N TYR A 70 -2.29 5.72 -1.26
CA TYR A 70 -2.30 6.15 -2.66
C TYR A 70 -3.06 5.18 -3.58
N VAL A 71 -2.79 3.88 -3.46
CA VAL A 71 -3.44 2.84 -4.28
C VAL A 71 -4.93 2.73 -3.97
N VAL A 72 -5.33 2.82 -2.71
CA VAL A 72 -6.75 2.84 -2.32
C VAL A 72 -7.43 4.07 -2.91
N THR A 73 -6.81 5.24 -2.81
CA THR A 73 -7.34 6.50 -3.35
C THR A 73 -7.50 6.45 -4.87
N CYS A 74 -6.55 5.85 -5.60
CA CYS A 74 -6.69 5.59 -7.04
C CYS A 74 -7.91 4.70 -7.36
N GLN A 75 -8.16 3.66 -6.57
CA GLN A 75 -9.29 2.76 -6.77
C GLN A 75 -10.63 3.46 -6.48
N ILE A 76 -10.68 4.32 -5.46
CA ILE A 76 -11.86 5.15 -5.15
C ILE A 76 -12.10 6.14 -6.29
N TYR A 77 -11.05 6.82 -6.76
CA TYR A 77 -11.13 7.73 -7.90
C TYR A 77 -11.72 7.04 -9.13
N GLY A 78 -11.23 5.86 -9.50
CA GLY A 78 -11.75 5.11 -10.65
C GLY A 78 -13.25 4.84 -10.55
N LYS A 79 -13.72 4.38 -9.37
CA LYS A 79 -15.15 4.14 -9.12
C LYS A 79 -15.98 5.43 -9.15
N GLN A 80 -15.46 6.53 -8.61
CA GLN A 80 -16.16 7.82 -8.59
C GLN A 80 -16.22 8.44 -10.00
N LYS A 81 -15.15 8.29 -10.78
CA LYS A 81 -15.08 8.70 -12.19
C LYS A 81 -16.09 7.93 -13.05
N GLU A 82 -16.17 6.61 -12.89
CA GLU A 82 -17.15 5.77 -13.59
C GLU A 82 -18.60 6.19 -13.27
N LYS A 83 -18.85 6.53 -11.99
CA LYS A 83 -20.15 7.04 -11.52
C LYS A 83 -20.38 8.53 -11.80
N GLN A 84 -19.47 9.19 -12.51
CA GLN A 84 -19.49 10.63 -12.84
C GLN A 84 -19.76 11.54 -11.64
N LYS A 85 -19.17 11.18 -10.49
CA LYS A 85 -19.31 11.92 -9.25
C LYS A 85 -18.35 13.10 -9.17
N HIS A 86 -18.79 14.22 -8.59
CA HIS A 86 -17.97 15.42 -8.44
C HIS A 86 -16.76 15.17 -7.52
N GLU A 87 -16.90 14.25 -6.57
CA GLU A 87 -15.81 13.83 -5.67
C GLU A 87 -14.60 13.24 -6.44
N ALA A 88 -14.77 12.79 -7.68
CA ALA A 88 -13.65 12.33 -8.51
C ALA A 88 -12.70 13.49 -8.87
N ALA A 89 -13.21 14.70 -9.06
CA ALA A 89 -12.40 15.89 -9.33
C ALA A 89 -11.59 16.29 -8.09
N ASP A 90 -12.19 16.23 -6.90
CA ASP A 90 -11.52 16.52 -5.64
C ASP A 90 -10.38 15.53 -5.37
N ILE A 91 -10.63 14.22 -5.59
CA ILE A 91 -9.59 13.20 -5.45
C ILE A 91 -8.48 13.41 -6.49
N ALA A 92 -8.82 13.71 -7.75
CA ALA A 92 -7.82 13.98 -8.77
C ALA A 92 -6.93 15.19 -8.42
N LEU A 93 -7.48 16.22 -7.80
CA LEU A 93 -6.74 17.40 -7.33
C LEU A 93 -5.80 17.03 -6.17
N LEU A 94 -6.24 16.19 -5.23
CA LEU A 94 -5.42 15.73 -4.11
C LEU A 94 -4.23 14.86 -4.55
N MET A 95 -4.34 14.17 -5.69
CA MET A 95 -3.31 13.26 -6.22
C MET A 95 -2.27 13.94 -7.13
N GLN A 96 -2.45 15.23 -7.45
CA GLN A 96 -1.55 15.99 -8.33
C GLN A 96 -0.38 16.67 -7.59
N ARG A 97 -0.20 16.45 -6.29
CA ARG A 97 0.84 17.11 -5.48
C ARG A 97 2.01 16.21 -5.15
#